data_AF-A0A7Y3L0W4-F1
#
_entry.id   AF-A0A7Y3L0W4-F1
#
_cell.length_a   1.000
_cell.length_b   1.000
_cell.length_c   1.000
_cell.angle_alpha   90.00
_cell.angle_beta   90.00
_cell.angle_gamma   90.00
#
_symmetry.space_group_name_H-M   'P 1'
#
loop_
_entity.id
_entity.type
_entity.pdbx_description
1 polymer ?
#
loop_
_entity_poly.entity_id
_entity_poly.type
_entity_poly.pdbx_seq_one_letter_code
_entity_poly.pdbx_strand_id
1 'polypeptide(L)'
;MSDAAYQERLEIDYPSEGEHIDLSGYTFRVGADQALAFAEVSIDRGPWLACRQACGLWWYDWTGYAPGEHAVSARAVAQGGRTLNSTPRRFVVDAKR
;
A
#
# COMPACT_ATOMS: atom_id res chain seq x y z
N MET A 1 6.31 24.40 22.32
CA MET A 1 5.53 23.15 22.24
C MET A 1 5.21 22.94 20.77
N SER A 2 5.43 21.72 20.29
CA SER A 2 5.82 21.31 18.93
C SER A 2 4.97 21.79 17.74
N ASP A 3 5.60 22.45 16.77
CA ASP A 3 5.21 22.36 15.35
C ASP A 3 5.94 21.15 14.75
N ALA A 4 5.43 19.95 15.05
CA ALA A 4 5.69 18.84 14.15
C ALA A 4 4.87 19.16 12.90
N ALA A 5 5.53 19.64 11.84
CA ALA A 5 4.91 19.77 10.53
C ALA A 5 4.12 18.50 10.28
N TYR A 6 2.80 18.62 10.08
CA TYR A 6 1.93 17.48 9.80
C TYR A 6 2.44 16.90 8.47
N GLN A 7 3.35 15.94 8.56
CA GLN A 7 3.95 15.33 7.40
C GLN A 7 2.85 14.51 6.77
N GLU A 8 2.32 15.04 5.69
CA GLU A 8 1.35 14.37 4.87
C GLU A 8 1.91 13.04 4.37
N ARG A 9 1.46 11.99 5.03
CA ARG A 9 1.99 10.65 4.87
C ARG A 9 1.04 9.85 4.01
N LEU A 10 1.60 9.14 3.06
CA LEU A 10 0.97 7.99 2.41
C LEU A 10 1.57 6.75 3.05
N GLU A 11 0.73 5.89 3.60
CA GLU A 11 1.15 4.72 4.37
C GLU A 11 0.54 3.44 3.79
N ILE A 12 1.35 2.39 3.79
CA ILE A 12 0.87 1.03 3.54
C ILE A 12 0.60 0.43 4.92
N ASP A 13 -0.69 0.38 5.25
CA ASP A 13 -1.19 -0.19 6.49
C ASP A 13 -1.10 -1.71 6.47
N TYR A 14 -1.47 -2.31 5.32
CA TYR A 14 -1.36 -3.73 5.06
C TYR A 14 -0.77 -4.00 3.68
N PRO A 15 0.22 -4.89 3.57
CA PRO A 15 0.78 -5.70 4.66
C PRO A 15 1.56 -4.88 5.69
N SER A 16 1.65 -5.39 6.92
CA SER A 16 2.56 -4.89 7.94
C SER A 16 4.01 -5.28 7.60
N GLU A 17 4.99 -4.56 8.15
CA GLU A 17 6.40 -4.85 7.86
C GLU A 17 6.75 -6.28 8.29
N GLY A 18 7.30 -7.07 7.37
CA GLY A 18 7.68 -8.46 7.62
C GLY A 18 6.49 -9.41 7.81
N GLU A 19 5.27 -9.01 7.42
CA GLU A 19 4.10 -9.89 7.51
C GLU A 19 4.30 -11.15 6.66
N HIS A 20 3.86 -12.29 7.19
CA HIS A 20 3.81 -13.57 6.48
C HIS A 20 2.38 -13.82 5.99
N ILE A 21 2.22 -14.03 4.69
CA ILE A 21 0.95 -14.27 4.02
C ILE A 21 0.90 -15.71 3.54
N ASP A 22 -0.07 -16.48 4.04
CA ASP A 22 -0.31 -17.88 3.68
C ASP A 22 -1.64 -18.10 2.92
N LEU A 23 -2.32 -17.01 2.59
CA LEU A 23 -3.61 -17.01 1.89
C LEU A 23 -3.43 -17.17 0.37
N SER A 24 -4.48 -17.57 -0.34
CA SER A 24 -4.51 -17.63 -1.81
C SER A 24 -4.84 -16.27 -2.47
N GLY A 25 -5.33 -15.33 -1.68
CA GLY A 25 -5.58 -13.96 -2.05
C GLY A 25 -5.40 -13.06 -0.83
N TYR A 26 -4.94 -11.85 -1.09
CA TYR A 26 -4.64 -10.86 -0.07
C TYR A 26 -5.11 -9.48 -0.53
N THR A 27 -5.48 -8.60 0.39
CA THR A 27 -5.89 -7.24 0.04
C THR A 27 -4.95 -6.24 0.70
N PHE A 28 -4.24 -5.47 -0.11
CA PHE A 28 -3.44 -4.35 0.39
C PHE A 28 -4.34 -3.21 0.83
N ARG A 29 -3.90 -2.49 1.86
CA ARG A 29 -4.58 -1.32 2.39
C ARG A 29 -3.62 -0.14 2.46
N VAL A 30 -4.02 0.95 1.83
CA VAL A 30 -3.27 2.21 1.81
C VAL A 30 -4.09 3.28 2.52
N GLY A 31 -3.45 3.93 3.48
CA GLY A 31 -3.98 5.04 4.26
C GLY A 31 -3.24 6.35 3.96
N ALA A 32 -3.92 7.47 4.19
CA ALA A 32 -3.28 8.78 4.18
C ALA A 32 -3.95 9.69 5.18
N ASP A 33 -3.19 10.63 5.73
CA ASP A 33 -3.69 11.61 6.70
C ASP A 33 -4.54 12.72 6.03
N GLN A 34 -4.75 12.65 4.71
CA GLN A 34 -5.51 13.60 3.91
C GLN A 34 -6.34 12.92 2.82
N ALA A 35 -7.34 13.63 2.29
CA ALA A 35 -8.16 13.12 1.20
C ALA A 35 -7.36 12.98 -0.11
N LEU A 36 -7.45 11.78 -0.71
CA LEU A 36 -6.80 11.45 -1.98
C LEU A 36 -7.81 11.51 -3.13
N ALA A 37 -7.34 11.93 -4.31
CA ALA A 37 -8.05 11.83 -5.58
C ALA A 37 -7.92 10.42 -6.18
N PHE A 38 -6.72 9.83 -6.11
CA PHE A 38 -6.48 8.42 -6.45
C PHE A 38 -5.25 7.88 -5.71
N ALA A 39 -5.18 6.55 -5.57
CA ALA A 39 -4.01 5.84 -5.07
C ALA A 39 -3.74 4.59 -5.92
N GLU A 40 -2.46 4.23 -6.00
CA GLU A 40 -1.96 3.06 -6.73
C GLU A 40 -0.89 2.35 -5.91
N VAL A 41 -0.71 1.05 -6.16
CA VAL A 41 0.37 0.24 -5.61
C VAL A 41 1.25 -0.34 -6.72
N SER A 42 2.52 -0.56 -6.43
CA SER A 42 3.46 -1.29 -7.28
C SER A 42 4.09 -2.40 -6.46
N ILE A 43 4.02 -3.63 -7.00
CA ILE A 43 4.51 -4.85 -6.36
C ILE A 43 5.79 -5.26 -7.07
N ASP A 44 6.87 -5.46 -6.31
CA ASP A 44 8.18 -5.85 -6.81
C ASP A 44 8.73 -4.95 -7.94
N ARG A 45 8.41 -3.65 -7.86
CA ARG A 45 8.73 -2.64 -8.89
C ARG A 45 8.08 -2.92 -10.25
N GLY A 46 6.98 -3.65 -10.26
CA GLY A 46 6.11 -3.85 -11.42
C GLY A 46 5.27 -2.61 -11.77
N PRO A 47 4.28 -2.76 -12.65
CA PRO A 47 3.40 -1.65 -13.03
C PRO A 47 2.63 -1.10 -11.82
N TRP A 48 2.21 0.16 -11.92
CA TRP A 48 1.30 0.78 -10.96
C TRP A 48 -0.12 0.27 -11.19
N LEU A 49 -0.76 -0.18 -10.12
CA LEU A 49 -2.06 -0.84 -10.12
C LEU A 49 -3.02 0.00 -9.30
N ALA A 50 -4.16 0.36 -9.90
CA ALA A 50 -5.15 1.24 -9.28
C ALA A 50 -5.81 0.58 -8.07
N CYS A 51 -5.84 1.31 -6.95
CA CYS A 51 -6.60 0.91 -5.78
C CYS A 51 -8.08 1.28 -5.95
N ARG A 52 -8.98 0.43 -5.45
CA ARG A 52 -10.39 0.79 -5.25
C ARG A 52 -10.55 1.58 -3.95
N GLN A 53 -11.41 2.60 -3.95
CA GLN A 53 -11.76 3.34 -2.75
C GLN A 53 -12.98 2.70 -2.06
N ALA A 54 -12.87 2.43 -0.77
CA ALA A 54 -14.01 1.97 0.05
C ALA A 54 -13.81 2.37 1.51
N CYS A 55 -14.87 2.89 2.14
CA CYS A 55 -14.88 3.29 3.56
C CYS A 55 -13.76 4.28 3.94
N GLY A 56 -13.45 5.23 3.06
CA GLY A 56 -12.40 6.23 3.30
C GLY A 56 -10.96 5.71 3.12
N LEU A 57 -10.80 4.47 2.68
CA LEU A 57 -9.50 3.80 2.51
C LEU A 57 -9.32 3.31 1.06
N TRP A 58 -8.07 2.96 0.73
CA TRP A 58 -7.69 2.51 -0.60
C TRP A 58 -7.21 1.06 -0.55
N TRP A 59 -7.75 0.24 -1.44
CA TRP A 59 -7.57 -1.21 -1.40
C TRP A 59 -7.12 -1.76 -2.75
N TYR A 60 -6.22 -2.74 -2.75
CA TYR A 60 -5.87 -3.49 -3.95
C TYR A 60 -5.95 -4.99 -3.65
N ASP A 61 -6.85 -5.69 -4.35
CA ASP A 61 -7.01 -7.13 -4.21
C ASP A 61 -5.96 -7.85 -5.07
N TRP A 62 -5.11 -8.64 -4.43
CA TRP A 62 -3.94 -9.28 -5.02
C TRP A 62 -4.05 -10.80 -4.92
N THR A 63 -3.79 -11.50 -6.03
CA THR A 63 -3.92 -12.97 -6.15
C THR A 63 -2.87 -13.51 -7.11
N GLY A 64 -2.70 -14.84 -7.14
CA GLY A 64 -1.85 -15.52 -8.13
C GLY A 64 -0.35 -15.30 -7.94
N TYR A 65 0.06 -14.94 -6.72
CA TYR A 65 1.45 -14.65 -6.38
C TYR A 65 2.25 -15.90 -6.02
N ALA A 66 3.56 -15.85 -6.28
CA ALA A 66 4.48 -16.92 -5.93
C ALA A 66 4.90 -16.80 -4.45
N PRO A 67 5.29 -17.91 -3.79
CA PRO A 67 5.97 -17.84 -2.50
C PRO A 67 7.31 -17.11 -2.60
N GLY A 68 7.70 -16.39 -1.55
CA GLY A 68 8.97 -15.67 -1.48
C GLY A 68 8.87 -14.31 -0.81
N GLU A 69 10.00 -13.59 -0.82
CA GLU A 69 10.05 -12.20 -0.37
C GLU A 69 9.46 -11.26 -1.43
N HIS A 70 8.66 -10.31 -0.98
CA HIS A 70 8.04 -9.30 -1.81
C HIS A 70 8.17 -7.90 -1.20
N ALA A 71 8.02 -6.89 -2.04
CA ALA A 71 7.89 -5.51 -1.60
C ALA A 71 6.77 -4.79 -2.33
N VAL A 72 5.99 -4.00 -1.61
CA VAL A 72 4.96 -3.13 -2.18
C VAL A 72 5.27 -1.67 -1.89
N SER A 73 5.11 -0.81 -2.89
CA SER A 73 5.17 0.65 -2.76
C SER A 73 3.83 1.26 -3.13
N ALA A 74 3.46 2.37 -2.52
CA ALA A 74 2.25 3.10 -2.87
C ALA A 74 2.60 4.50 -3.39
N ARG A 75 1.81 4.98 -4.34
CA ARG A 75 1.78 6.39 -4.74
C ARG A 75 0.33 6.88 -4.77
N ALA A 76 0.15 8.18 -4.59
CA ALA A 76 -1.17 8.79 -4.61
C ALA A 76 -1.10 10.23 -5.09
N VAL A 77 -2.25 10.76 -5.49
CA VAL A 77 -2.45 12.20 -5.70
C VAL A 77 -3.52 12.67 -4.72
N ALA A 78 -3.18 13.67 -3.90
CA ALA A 78 -4.12 14.34 -3.01
C ALA A 78 -5.16 15.13 -3.82
N GLN A 79 -6.33 15.45 -3.24
CA GLN A 79 -7.35 16.26 -3.94
C GLN A 79 -6.83 17.65 -4.36
N GLY A 80 -5.79 18.17 -3.69
CA GLY A 80 -5.08 19.40 -4.09
C GLY A 80 -4.06 19.23 -5.22
N GLY A 81 -3.98 18.05 -5.86
CA GLY A 81 -3.09 17.77 -7.00
C GLY A 81 -1.65 17.39 -6.64
N ARG A 82 -1.26 17.45 -5.36
CA ARG A 82 0.07 17.03 -4.91
C ARG A 82 0.24 15.51 -4.98
N THR A 83 1.40 15.06 -5.45
CA THR A 83 1.78 13.65 -5.44
C THR A 83 2.42 13.24 -4.11
N LEU A 84 2.10 12.04 -3.64
CA LEU A 84 2.62 11.42 -2.42
C LEU A 84 3.21 10.05 -2.78
N ASN A 85 4.25 9.62 -2.07
CA ASN A 85 4.82 8.28 -2.16
C ASN A 85 4.97 7.71 -0.75
N SER A 86 4.78 6.40 -0.61
CA SER A 86 5.05 5.71 0.65
C SER A 86 6.51 5.28 0.74
N THR A 87 6.97 4.98 1.96
CA THR A 87 8.10 4.05 2.13
C THR A 87 7.67 2.66 1.60
N PRO A 88 8.54 1.91 0.91
CA PRO A 88 8.25 0.54 0.53
C PRO A 88 8.04 -0.35 1.75
N ARG A 89 7.11 -1.29 1.64
CA ARG A 89 6.74 -2.25 2.67
C ARG A 89 7.17 -3.65 2.24
N ARG A 90 7.95 -4.35 3.07
CA ARG A 90 8.39 -5.72 2.79
C ARG A 90 7.53 -6.73 3.50
N PHE A 91 7.30 -7.87 2.86
CA PHE A 91 6.50 -8.98 3.39
C PHE A 91 6.94 -10.30 2.73
N VAL A 92 6.50 -11.42 3.29
CA VAL A 92 6.81 -12.77 2.80
C VAL A 92 5.52 -13.48 2.44
N VAL A 93 5.48 -14.13 1.28
CA VAL A 93 4.45 -15.11 0.96
C VAL A 93 4.99 -16.49 1.30
N ASP A 94 4.32 -17.17 2.22
CA ASP A 94 4.68 -18.54 2.59
C ASP A 94 4.24 -19.53 1.52
N ALA A 95 5.02 -20.61 1.37
CA ALA A 95 4.60 -21.73 0.52
C ALA A 95 3.34 -22.37 1.10
N LYS A 96 2.37 -22.67 0.23
CA LYS A 96 1.20 -23.46 0.64
C LYS A 96 1.67 -24.80 1.20
N ARG A 97 1.16 -25.15 2.38
CA ARG A 97 1.35 -26.47 2.98
C ARG A 97 0.55 -27.54 2.25
#